data_AF-A0AAQ0FEK3-F1
#
_entry.id   AF-A0AAQ0FEK3-F1
#
_cell.length_a   1.000
_cell.length_b   1.000
_cell.length_c   1.000
_cell.angle_alpha   90.00
_cell.angle_beta   90.00
_cell.angle_gamma   90.00
#
_symmetry.space_group_name_H-M   'P 1'
#
loop_
_entity.id
_entity.type
_entity.pdbx_description
1 polymer ?
#
loop_
_entity_poly.entity_id
_entity_poly.type
_entity_poly.pdbx_seq_one_letter_code
_entity_poly.pdbx_strand_id
1 'polypeptide(L)'
;MFAIGLTGGIGSGKTTVADLFAARGASLVDTDLIAHRITAPGGLAMPAIEQAFGRGFVAADGSLDRAQMRALIFSDDDARRRLEAITHPLIRAETDREAREAQGPYVMFVVPLLVESGNWKARCDRVLVVDCPVETQIARVMRRNDFTREQVEAIIARQASREARLAAADDIIVNDATTPDALAAQIDALHQRYLGFAAAAH
;
A
#
# COMPACT_ATOMS: atom_id res chain seq x y z
N MET A 1 14.34 4.33 -13.98
CA MET A 1 13.29 5.26 -13.49
C MET A 1 13.44 5.33 -11.99
N PHE A 2 13.46 6.53 -11.44
CA PHE A 2 13.60 6.73 -9.99
C PHE A 2 12.32 6.28 -9.27
N ALA A 3 12.46 5.53 -8.20
CA ALA A 3 11.37 4.86 -7.50
C ALA A 3 11.29 5.26 -6.02
N ILE A 4 10.12 5.75 -5.62
CA ILE A 4 9.81 6.11 -4.23
C ILE A 4 8.88 5.06 -3.64
N GLY A 5 9.23 4.49 -2.50
CA GLY A 5 8.32 3.67 -1.70
C GLY A 5 7.49 4.53 -0.76
N LEU A 6 6.19 4.65 -0.98
CA LEU A 6 5.27 5.34 -0.08
C LEU A 6 4.64 4.35 0.90
N THR A 7 4.81 4.60 2.20
CA THR A 7 4.23 3.75 3.25
C THR A 7 3.74 4.57 4.45
N GLY A 8 3.20 3.89 5.46
CA GLY A 8 2.58 4.51 6.63
C GLY A 8 1.56 3.61 7.30
N GLY A 9 1.27 3.87 8.57
CA GLY A 9 0.29 3.10 9.34
C GLY A 9 -1.13 3.17 8.75
N ILE A 10 -2.03 2.32 9.25
CA ILE A 10 -3.46 2.47 8.97
C ILE A 10 -3.92 3.88 9.41
N GLY A 11 -4.79 4.52 8.62
CA GLY A 11 -5.30 5.86 8.97
C GLY A 11 -4.30 7.02 8.86
N SER A 12 -3.05 6.78 8.44
CA SER A 12 -2.06 7.87 8.32
C SER A 12 -2.29 8.81 7.13
N GLY A 13 -3.15 8.43 6.18
CA GLY A 13 -3.49 9.24 5.00
C GLY A 13 -2.57 9.03 3.80
N LYS A 14 -2.00 7.82 3.65
CA LYS A 14 -1.22 7.41 2.47
C LYS A 14 -1.92 7.77 1.14
N THR A 15 -3.20 7.42 0.99
CA THR A 15 -3.98 7.74 -0.22
C THR A 15 -4.01 9.23 -0.50
N THR A 16 -4.29 10.06 0.51
CA THR A 16 -4.27 11.52 0.37
C THR A 16 -2.91 12.05 -0.11
N VAL A 17 -1.82 11.55 0.46
CA VAL A 17 -0.47 11.94 0.05
C VAL A 17 -0.15 11.46 -1.36
N ALA A 18 -0.51 10.21 -1.69
CA ALA A 18 -0.31 9.64 -3.03
C ALA A 18 -1.04 10.47 -4.09
N ASP A 19 -2.31 10.79 -3.86
CA ASP A 19 -3.14 11.59 -4.78
C ASP A 19 -2.54 12.98 -5.02
N LEU A 20 -2.00 13.61 -3.97
CA LEU A 20 -1.35 14.91 -4.08
C LEU A 20 -0.02 14.85 -4.87
N PHE A 21 0.73 13.76 -4.80
CA PHE A 21 1.87 13.53 -5.68
C PHE A 21 1.44 13.23 -7.12
N ALA A 22 0.38 12.44 -7.31
CA ALA A 22 -0.18 12.15 -8.63
C ALA A 22 -0.66 13.41 -9.34
N ALA A 23 -1.31 14.33 -8.61
CA ALA A 23 -1.71 15.65 -9.11
C ALA A 23 -0.52 16.50 -9.59
N ARG A 24 0.71 16.17 -9.18
CA ARG A 24 1.96 16.81 -9.62
C ARG A 24 2.70 16.00 -10.70
N GLY A 25 2.06 14.96 -11.23
CA GLY A 25 2.60 14.16 -12.33
C GLY A 25 3.40 12.93 -11.92
N ALA A 26 3.53 12.61 -10.63
CA ALA A 26 4.11 11.34 -10.21
C ALA A 26 3.27 10.16 -10.70
N SER A 27 3.90 9.09 -11.19
CA SER A 27 3.17 7.86 -11.54
C SER A 27 2.98 7.01 -10.29
N LEU A 28 1.72 6.70 -9.96
CA LEU A 28 1.40 5.82 -8.83
C LEU A 28 1.29 4.37 -9.29
N VAL A 29 1.90 3.47 -8.52
CA VAL A 29 1.69 2.02 -8.62
C VAL A 29 1.28 1.52 -7.24
N ASP A 30 -0.02 1.27 -7.07
CA ASP A 30 -0.61 0.89 -5.79
C ASP A 30 -0.79 -0.63 -5.70
N THR A 31 -0.08 -1.26 -4.76
CA THR A 31 -0.09 -2.72 -4.62
C THR A 31 -1.41 -3.27 -4.10
N ASP A 32 -2.15 -2.48 -3.31
CA ASP A 32 -3.47 -2.88 -2.84
C ASP A 32 -4.47 -2.84 -4.01
N LEU A 33 -4.42 -1.80 -4.85
CA LEU A 33 -5.25 -1.75 -6.06
C LEU A 33 -4.94 -2.90 -7.01
N ILE A 34 -3.66 -3.25 -7.19
CA ILE A 34 -3.26 -4.43 -7.96
C ILE A 34 -3.84 -5.70 -7.34
N ALA A 35 -3.67 -5.91 -6.02
CA ALA A 35 -4.22 -7.07 -5.31
C ALA A 35 -5.75 -7.17 -5.46
N HIS A 36 -6.43 -6.01 -5.49
CA HIS A 36 -7.85 -5.91 -5.79
C HIS A 36 -8.19 -6.31 -7.22
N ARG A 37 -7.47 -5.79 -8.22
CA ARG A 37 -7.71 -6.10 -9.64
C ARG A 37 -7.47 -7.57 -9.99
N ILE A 38 -6.39 -8.17 -9.50
CA ILE A 38 -6.06 -9.57 -9.87
C ILE A 38 -7.05 -10.60 -9.29
N THR A 39 -7.87 -10.20 -8.31
CA THR A 39 -8.91 -11.04 -7.69
C THR A 39 -10.33 -10.51 -7.92
N ALA A 40 -10.49 -9.55 -8.83
CA ALA A 40 -11.78 -9.08 -9.32
C ALA A 40 -12.41 -10.12 -10.29
N PRO A 41 -13.65 -9.92 -10.77
CA PRO A 41 -14.22 -10.77 -11.81
C PRO A 41 -13.30 -10.89 -13.03
N GLY A 42 -12.93 -12.12 -13.41
CA GLY A 42 -11.98 -12.37 -14.50
C GLY A 42 -10.52 -12.02 -14.19
N GLY A 43 -10.19 -11.73 -12.93
CA GLY A 43 -8.85 -11.38 -12.49
C GLY A 43 -7.84 -12.52 -12.66
N LEU A 44 -6.57 -12.14 -12.89
CA LEU A 44 -5.48 -13.06 -13.21
C LEU A 44 -5.24 -14.16 -12.16
N ALA A 45 -5.57 -13.90 -10.89
CA ALA A 45 -5.38 -14.87 -9.81
C ALA A 45 -6.56 -15.84 -9.66
N MET A 46 -7.74 -15.51 -10.19
CA MET A 46 -8.97 -16.26 -9.94
C MET A 46 -8.90 -17.73 -10.36
N PRO A 47 -8.36 -18.11 -11.54
CA PRO A 47 -8.26 -19.51 -11.92
C PRO A 47 -7.43 -20.36 -10.94
N ALA A 48 -6.28 -19.81 -10.50
CA ALA A 48 -5.40 -20.50 -9.54
C ALA A 48 -6.01 -20.57 -8.15
N ILE A 49 -6.72 -19.53 -7.72
CA ILE A 49 -7.46 -19.52 -6.44
C ILE A 49 -8.58 -20.57 -6.46
N GLU A 50 -9.39 -20.61 -7.52
CA GLU A 50 -10.47 -21.59 -7.65
C GLU A 50 -9.92 -23.02 -7.63
N GLN A 51 -8.80 -23.27 -8.31
CA GLN A 51 -8.16 -24.58 -8.29
C GLN A 51 -7.64 -24.97 -6.89
N ALA A 52 -7.05 -24.01 -6.17
CA ALA A 52 -6.38 -24.27 -4.90
C ALA A 52 -7.32 -24.34 -3.68
N PHE A 53 -8.44 -23.59 -3.73
CA PHE A 53 -9.38 -23.43 -2.61
C PHE A 53 -10.79 -23.94 -2.94
N GLY A 54 -11.12 -24.14 -4.21
CA GLY A 54 -12.42 -24.60 -4.68
C GLY A 54 -13.40 -23.47 -4.99
N ARG A 55 -14.48 -23.83 -5.70
CA ARG A 55 -15.54 -22.90 -6.15
C ARG A 55 -16.21 -22.12 -5.01
N GLY A 56 -16.19 -22.67 -3.80
CA GLY A 56 -16.77 -22.01 -2.62
C GLY A 56 -16.21 -20.62 -2.32
N PHE A 57 -14.95 -20.38 -2.69
CA PHE A 57 -14.25 -19.10 -2.47
C PHE A 57 -14.41 -18.12 -3.65
N VAL A 58 -15.21 -18.47 -4.66
CA VAL A 58 -15.53 -17.62 -5.81
C VAL A 58 -16.94 -17.09 -5.62
N ALA A 59 -17.08 -15.77 -5.52
CA ALA A 59 -18.36 -15.10 -5.41
C ALA A 59 -19.19 -15.26 -6.70
N ALA A 60 -20.48 -14.93 -6.63
CA ALA A 60 -21.41 -15.09 -7.75
C ALA A 60 -21.02 -14.30 -9.00
N ASP A 61 -20.33 -13.18 -8.83
CA ASP A 61 -19.81 -12.34 -9.91
C ASP A 61 -18.47 -12.84 -10.50
N GLY A 62 -17.90 -13.90 -9.94
CA GLY A 62 -16.61 -14.46 -10.34
C GLY A 62 -15.40 -13.81 -9.67
N SER A 63 -15.60 -12.91 -8.70
CA SER A 63 -14.53 -12.37 -7.86
C SER A 63 -14.19 -13.29 -6.68
N LEU A 64 -13.12 -12.98 -5.97
CA LEU A 64 -12.80 -13.65 -4.70
C LEU A 64 -13.85 -13.30 -3.63
N ASP A 65 -14.42 -14.32 -2.97
CA ASP A 65 -15.13 -14.08 -1.70
C ASP A 65 -14.11 -13.73 -0.61
N ARG A 66 -13.87 -12.42 -0.48
CA ARG A 66 -12.89 -11.86 0.47
C ARG A 66 -13.27 -12.10 1.92
N ALA A 67 -14.57 -12.15 2.23
CA ALA A 67 -15.01 -12.36 3.61
C ALA A 67 -14.70 -13.79 4.04
N GLN A 68 -15.08 -14.77 3.20
CA GLN A 68 -14.80 -16.17 3.45
C GLN A 68 -13.30 -16.47 3.41
N MET A 69 -12.57 -15.94 2.43
CA MET A 69 -11.12 -16.12 2.33
C MET A 69 -10.42 -15.53 3.56
N ARG A 70 -10.81 -14.32 4.01
CA ARG A 70 -10.26 -13.70 5.22
C ARG A 70 -10.49 -14.55 6.46
N ALA A 71 -11.69 -15.12 6.61
CA ALA A 71 -12.01 -16.00 7.73
C ALA A 71 -11.10 -17.24 7.73
N LEU A 72 -10.89 -17.87 6.57
CA LEU A 72 -10.01 -19.04 6.45
C LEU A 72 -8.56 -18.70 6.79
N ILE A 73 -7.95 -17.72 6.11
CA ILE A 73 -6.53 -17.39 6.29
C ILE A 73 -6.21 -16.80 7.67
N PHE A 74 -7.23 -16.39 8.42
CA PHE A 74 -7.08 -15.96 9.80
C PHE A 74 -6.90 -17.14 10.76
N SER A 75 -7.53 -18.28 10.47
CA SER A 75 -7.45 -19.50 11.29
C SER A 75 -6.46 -20.55 10.77
N ASP A 76 -6.00 -20.43 9.53
CA ASP A 76 -5.18 -21.43 8.83
C ASP A 76 -3.98 -20.76 8.13
N ASP A 77 -2.79 -20.94 8.72
CA ASP A 77 -1.53 -20.42 8.18
C ASP A 77 -1.10 -21.12 6.87
N ASP A 78 -1.48 -22.38 6.64
CA ASP A 78 -1.20 -23.07 5.38
C ASP A 78 -2.06 -22.53 4.25
N ALA A 79 -3.34 -22.26 4.53
CA ALA A 79 -4.22 -21.53 3.61
C ALA A 79 -3.67 -20.14 3.29
N ARG A 80 -3.20 -19.39 4.31
CA ARG A 80 -2.58 -18.08 4.12
C ARG A 80 -1.36 -18.16 3.19
N ARG A 81 -0.41 -19.05 3.48
CA ARG A 81 0.80 -19.24 2.65
C ARG A 81 0.47 -19.64 1.22
N ARG A 82 -0.53 -20.51 1.02
CA ARG A 82 -0.98 -20.92 -0.30
C ARG A 82 -1.60 -19.77 -1.09
N LEU A 83 -2.40 -18.91 -0.46
CA LEU A 83 -2.96 -17.71 -1.11
C LEU A 83 -1.86 -16.71 -1.47
N GLU A 84 -0.92 -16.47 -0.56
CA GLU A 84 0.24 -15.60 -0.77
C GLU A 84 1.12 -16.11 -1.92
N ALA A 85 1.33 -17.43 -2.01
CA ALA A 85 2.10 -18.06 -3.10
C ALA A 85 1.48 -17.86 -4.49
N ILE A 86 0.15 -17.70 -4.57
CA ILE A 86 -0.56 -17.38 -5.82
C ILE A 86 -0.48 -15.88 -6.09
N THR A 87 -0.78 -15.06 -5.08
CA THR A 87 -1.00 -13.62 -5.26
C THR A 87 0.29 -12.81 -5.34
N HIS A 88 1.30 -13.10 -4.52
CA HIS A 88 2.53 -12.30 -4.47
C HIS A 88 3.30 -12.27 -5.80
N PRO A 89 3.51 -13.40 -6.52
CA PRO A 89 4.17 -13.35 -7.82
C PRO A 89 3.41 -12.50 -8.84
N LEU A 90 2.08 -12.57 -8.84
CA LEU A 90 1.22 -11.78 -9.72
C LEU A 90 1.29 -10.29 -9.38
N ILE A 91 1.14 -9.93 -8.09
CA ILE A 91 1.26 -8.52 -7.65
C ILE A 91 2.61 -7.94 -8.07
N ARG A 92 3.69 -8.72 -7.92
CA ARG A 92 5.03 -8.31 -8.33
C ARG A 92 5.11 -8.09 -9.85
N ALA A 93 4.61 -9.02 -10.65
CA ALA A 93 4.63 -8.90 -12.11
C ALA A 93 3.81 -7.69 -12.61
N GLU A 94 2.63 -7.47 -12.04
CA GLU A 94 1.77 -6.33 -12.38
C GLU A 94 2.42 -5.00 -11.94
N THR A 95 3.03 -4.97 -10.76
CA THR A 95 3.81 -3.81 -10.28
C THR A 95 4.94 -3.48 -11.24
N ASP A 96 5.72 -4.49 -11.67
CA ASP A 96 6.84 -4.32 -12.59
C ASP A 96 6.36 -3.91 -14.00
N ARG A 97 5.16 -4.33 -14.41
CA ARG A 97 4.55 -3.87 -15.67
C ARG A 97 4.12 -2.40 -15.56
N GLU A 98 3.33 -2.05 -14.55
CA GLU A 98 2.81 -0.67 -14.37
C GLU A 98 3.96 0.34 -14.16
N ALA A 99 5.03 -0.05 -13.47
CA ALA A 99 6.22 0.79 -13.32
C ALA A 99 6.97 1.01 -14.65
N ARG A 100 6.98 0.03 -15.56
CA ARG A 100 7.60 0.19 -16.90
C ARG A 100 6.74 1.05 -17.83
N GLU A 101 5.44 1.03 -17.65
CA GLU A 101 4.46 1.81 -18.44
C GLU A 101 4.25 3.22 -17.89
N ALA A 102 4.75 3.52 -16.70
CA ALA A 102 4.69 4.83 -16.07
C ALA A 102 5.28 5.93 -16.95
N GLN A 103 4.56 7.04 -17.06
CA GLN A 103 4.95 8.20 -17.88
C GLN A 103 5.41 9.40 -17.04
N GLY A 104 5.28 9.31 -15.71
CA GLY A 104 5.72 10.34 -14.79
C GLY A 104 7.24 10.41 -14.67
N PRO A 105 7.79 11.52 -14.15
CA PRO A 105 9.23 11.72 -14.00
C PRO A 105 9.86 10.74 -12.99
N TYR A 106 9.04 10.18 -12.09
CA TYR A 106 9.40 9.10 -11.18
C TYR A 106 8.15 8.28 -10.85
N VAL A 107 8.36 7.06 -10.35
CA VAL A 107 7.30 6.16 -9.89
C VAL A 107 7.21 6.16 -8.38
N MET A 108 5.99 6.07 -7.85
CA MET A 108 5.70 5.94 -6.44
C MET A 108 4.96 4.61 -6.19
N PHE A 109 5.63 3.68 -5.53
CA PHE A 109 5.04 2.43 -5.08
C PHE A 109 4.29 2.67 -3.78
N VAL A 110 2.96 2.59 -3.80
CA VAL A 110 2.14 2.70 -2.59
C VAL A 110 2.01 1.32 -1.97
N VAL A 111 2.72 1.09 -0.85
CA VAL A 111 2.85 -0.23 -0.22
C VAL A 111 2.54 -0.13 1.29
N PRO A 112 1.38 -0.62 1.76
CA PRO A 112 0.98 -0.48 3.16
C PRO A 112 1.94 -1.16 4.16
N LEU A 113 2.50 -2.31 3.78
CA LEU A 113 3.38 -3.13 4.61
C LEU A 113 4.82 -3.09 4.10
N LEU A 114 5.29 -1.92 3.65
CA LEU A 114 6.60 -1.79 3.00
C LEU A 114 7.75 -2.22 3.91
N VAL A 115 7.70 -1.80 5.18
CA VAL A 115 8.77 -2.02 6.16
C VAL A 115 8.79 -3.47 6.64
N GLU A 116 7.62 -4.07 6.73
CA GLU A 116 7.39 -5.46 7.10
C GLU A 116 7.78 -6.41 5.95
N SER A 117 7.64 -5.94 4.71
CA SER A 117 7.90 -6.73 3.50
C SER A 117 9.35 -6.53 3.05
N GLY A 118 10.24 -7.38 3.55
CA GLY A 118 11.72 -7.22 3.46
C GLY A 118 12.33 -6.98 2.06
N ASN A 119 11.60 -7.23 0.97
CA ASN A 119 12.10 -7.04 -0.39
C ASN A 119 11.81 -5.65 -0.99
N TRP A 120 10.92 -4.84 -0.41
CA TRP A 120 10.52 -3.57 -1.02
C TRP A 120 11.56 -2.47 -0.86
N LYS A 121 12.30 -2.44 0.25
CA LYS A 121 13.35 -1.44 0.46
C LYS A 121 14.42 -1.49 -0.64
N ALA A 122 14.77 -2.70 -1.11
CA ALA A 122 15.73 -2.87 -2.20
C ALA A 122 15.18 -2.50 -3.60
N ARG A 123 13.87 -2.29 -3.72
CA ARG A 123 13.19 -1.90 -4.97
C ARG A 123 12.93 -0.39 -5.07
N CYS A 124 13.22 0.35 -4.00
CA CYS A 124 12.99 1.79 -3.94
C CYS A 124 14.32 2.50 -3.81
N ASP A 125 14.51 3.59 -4.53
CA ASP A 125 15.65 4.49 -4.33
C ASP A 125 15.52 5.28 -3.03
N ARG A 126 14.27 5.56 -2.61
CA ARG A 126 13.94 6.23 -1.34
C ARG A 126 12.63 5.72 -0.76
N VAL A 127 12.53 5.75 0.57
CA VAL A 127 11.30 5.43 1.32
C VAL A 127 10.71 6.70 1.93
N LEU A 128 9.48 7.02 1.55
CA LEU A 128 8.67 8.09 2.12
C LEU A 128 7.64 7.51 3.10
N VAL A 129 7.73 7.91 4.36
CA VAL A 129 6.76 7.54 5.40
C VAL A 129 5.76 8.66 5.65
N VAL A 130 4.47 8.34 5.51
CA VAL A 130 3.37 9.19 6.01
C VAL A 130 3.11 8.84 7.47
N ASP A 131 3.51 9.74 8.35
CA ASP A 131 3.43 9.60 9.80
C ASP A 131 2.29 10.43 10.39
N CYS A 132 1.70 9.94 11.47
CA CYS A 132 0.82 10.71 12.36
C CYS A 132 0.73 9.99 13.72
N PRO A 133 0.32 10.68 14.80
CA PRO A 133 0.08 10.06 16.09
C PRO A 133 -0.89 8.88 15.99
N VAL A 134 -0.70 7.89 16.88
CA VAL A 134 -1.56 6.70 16.97
C VAL A 134 -3.01 7.09 17.24
N GLU A 135 -3.26 8.08 18.10
CA GLU A 135 -4.61 8.59 18.36
C GLU A 135 -5.29 9.17 17.11
N THR A 136 -4.52 9.84 16.24
CA THR A 136 -5.02 10.34 14.95
C THR A 136 -5.37 9.18 14.02
N GLN A 137 -4.59 8.09 14.03
CA GLN A 137 -4.91 6.87 13.27
C GLN A 137 -6.23 6.26 13.76
N ILE A 138 -6.35 6.07 15.08
CA ILE A 138 -7.56 5.52 15.72
C ILE A 138 -8.79 6.35 15.34
N ALA A 139 -8.75 7.67 15.58
CA ALA A 139 -9.89 8.55 15.32
C ALA A 139 -10.31 8.59 13.84
N ARG A 140 -9.35 8.48 12.90
CA ARG A 140 -9.64 8.45 11.46
C ARG A 140 -10.25 7.12 11.02
N VAL A 141 -9.73 6.00 11.51
CA VAL A 141 -10.23 4.67 11.12
C VAL A 141 -11.62 4.43 11.70
N MET A 142 -11.85 4.76 12.98
CA MET A 142 -13.18 4.64 13.60
C MET A 142 -14.24 5.41 12.80
N ARG A 143 -13.95 6.66 12.42
CA ARG A 143 -14.87 7.51 11.66
C ARG A 143 -15.19 6.98 10.27
N ARG A 144 -14.23 6.34 9.61
CA ARG A 144 -14.36 5.88 8.22
C ARG A 144 -14.96 4.48 8.11
N ASN A 145 -14.67 3.61 9.08
CA ASN A 145 -14.91 2.17 8.97
C ASN A 145 -15.90 1.61 10.02
N ASP A 146 -16.46 2.46 10.89
CA ASP A 146 -17.37 2.07 11.99
C ASP A 146 -16.77 0.98 12.91
N PHE A 147 -15.44 1.07 13.10
CA PHE A 147 -14.70 0.16 13.96
C PHE A 147 -14.67 0.68 15.39
N THR A 148 -14.64 -0.23 16.37
CA THR A 148 -14.34 0.10 17.76
C THR A 148 -12.85 0.45 17.91
N ARG A 149 -12.48 1.18 18.97
CA ARG A 149 -11.08 1.49 19.26
C ARG A 149 -10.22 0.21 19.32
N GLU A 150 -10.72 -0.81 20.00
CA GLU A 150 -10.04 -2.09 20.21
C GLU A 150 -9.77 -2.81 18.89
N GLN A 151 -10.71 -2.74 17.94
CA GLN A 151 -10.52 -3.29 16.59
C GLN A 151 -9.41 -2.54 15.84
N VAL A 152 -9.33 -1.21 15.96
CA VAL A 152 -8.26 -0.43 15.31
C VAL A 152 -6.91 -0.70 15.96
N GLU A 153 -6.84 -0.74 17.29
CA GLU A 153 -5.62 -1.08 18.03
C GLU A 153 -5.10 -2.47 17.67
N ALA A 154 -5.99 -3.46 17.52
CA ALA A 154 -5.62 -4.80 17.08
C ALA A 154 -5.02 -4.82 15.66
N ILE A 155 -5.44 -3.90 14.78
CA ILE A 155 -4.84 -3.74 13.45
C ILE A 155 -3.47 -3.07 13.56
N ILE A 156 -3.36 -1.98 14.33
CA ILE A 156 -2.09 -1.25 14.54
C ILE A 156 -1.03 -2.17 15.12
N ALA A 157 -1.40 -3.04 16.07
CA ALA A 157 -0.49 -4.00 16.71
C ALA A 157 0.09 -5.06 15.74
N ARG A 158 -0.52 -5.26 14.57
CA ARG A 158 -0.03 -6.17 13.52
C ARG A 158 0.88 -5.49 12.50
N GLN A 159 0.96 -4.16 12.53
CA GLN A 159 1.85 -3.37 11.67
C GLN A 159 3.19 -3.13 12.36
N ALA A 160 4.20 -2.72 11.60
CA ALA A 160 5.44 -2.21 12.14
C ALA A 160 5.16 -1.07 13.15
N SER A 161 6.00 -0.93 14.17
CA SER A 161 5.88 0.20 15.09
C SER A 161 6.13 1.53 14.35
N ARG A 162 5.70 2.64 14.95
CA ARG A 162 5.99 3.97 14.41
C ARG A 162 7.49 4.18 14.29
N GLU A 163 8.24 3.80 15.31
CA GLU A 163 9.69 3.91 15.39
C GLU A 163 10.36 3.10 14.29
N ALA A 164 9.90 1.86 14.05
CA ALA A 164 10.40 1.01 12.98
C ALA A 164 10.16 1.64 11.60
N ARG A 165 8.99 2.25 11.38
CA ARG A 165 8.71 2.97 10.12
C ARG A 165 9.64 4.17 9.96
N LEU A 166 9.75 5.01 10.98
CA LEU A 166 10.60 6.21 10.92
C LEU A 166 12.09 5.86 10.74
N ALA A 167 12.56 4.77 11.36
CA ALA A 167 13.93 4.28 11.17
C ALA A 167 14.21 3.75 9.75
N ALA A 168 13.16 3.35 9.03
CA ALA A 168 13.27 2.91 7.64
C ALA A 168 13.11 4.04 6.61
N ALA A 169 12.75 5.25 7.05
CA ALA A 169 12.41 6.37 6.18
C ALA A 169 13.65 7.13 5.70
N ASP A 170 13.66 7.49 4.42
CA ASP A 170 14.56 8.50 3.87
C ASP A 170 13.93 9.90 3.92
N ASP A 171 12.60 9.96 3.83
CA ASP A 171 11.79 11.18 3.91
C ASP A 171 10.52 10.91 4.72
N ILE A 172 10.02 11.93 5.44
CA ILE A 172 8.85 11.83 6.30
C ILE A 172 7.88 12.98 5.99
N ILE A 173 6.60 12.66 5.85
CA ILE A 173 5.50 13.63 5.87
C ILE A 173 4.70 13.40 7.14
N VAL A 174 4.52 14.45 7.95
CA VAL A 174 3.64 14.40 9.12
C VAL A 174 2.24 14.89 8.72
N ASN A 175 1.28 13.97 8.72
CA ASN A 175 -0.12 14.20 8.39
C ASN A 175 -0.99 14.21 9.66
N ASP A 176 -0.70 15.15 10.55
CA ASP A 176 -1.39 15.32 11.83
C ASP A 176 -1.93 16.73 12.00
N ALA A 177 -3.25 16.88 11.87
CA ALA A 177 -3.96 18.17 11.95
C ALA A 177 -3.40 19.29 11.04
N THR A 178 -2.55 18.95 10.06
CA THR A 178 -2.06 19.86 9.05
C THR A 178 -3.23 20.36 8.21
N THR A 179 -3.30 21.67 7.97
CA THR A 179 -4.23 22.19 6.98
C THR A 179 -3.90 21.56 5.62
N PRO A 180 -4.89 21.41 4.72
CA PRO A 180 -4.63 20.93 3.36
C PRO A 180 -3.47 21.68 2.69
N ASP A 181 -3.37 22.99 2.92
CA ASP A 181 -2.30 23.83 2.37
C ASP A 181 -0.92 23.49 2.95
N ALA A 182 -0.82 23.24 4.26
CA ALA A 182 0.44 22.87 4.89
C ALA A 182 0.92 21.48 4.44
N LEU A 183 -0.01 20.55 4.19
CA LEU A 183 0.32 19.26 3.59
C LEU A 183 0.79 19.42 2.14
N ALA A 184 0.08 20.24 1.35
CA ALA A 184 0.47 20.52 -0.03
C ALA A 184 1.88 21.11 -0.12
N ALA A 185 2.24 22.05 0.76
CA ALA A 185 3.58 22.64 0.80
C ALA A 185 4.70 21.62 1.08
N GLN A 186 4.47 20.67 2.00
CA GLN A 186 5.42 19.58 2.25
C GLN A 186 5.60 18.70 1.00
N ILE A 187 4.51 18.42 0.31
CA ILE A 187 4.51 17.60 -0.92
C ILE A 187 5.19 18.34 -2.06
N ASP A 188 4.99 19.64 -2.22
CA ASP A 188 5.69 20.47 -3.21
C ASP A 188 7.19 20.42 -3.01
N ALA A 189 7.65 20.60 -1.77
CA ALA A 189 9.07 20.55 -1.43
C ALA A 189 9.69 19.17 -1.76
N LEU A 190 9.01 18.08 -1.40
CA LEU A 190 9.49 16.73 -1.70
C LEU A 190 9.41 16.41 -3.19
N HIS A 191 8.37 16.85 -3.88
CA HIS A 191 8.23 16.65 -5.32
C HIS A 191 9.40 17.27 -6.08
N GLN A 192 9.77 18.51 -5.77
CA GLN A 192 10.94 19.16 -6.38
C GLN A 192 12.24 18.41 -6.09
N ARG A 193 12.43 17.89 -4.88
CA ARG A 193 13.60 17.04 -4.54
C ARG A 193 13.60 15.75 -5.36
N TYR A 194 12.47 15.08 -5.51
CA TYR A 194 12.35 13.85 -6.29
C TYR A 194 12.56 14.08 -7.78
N LEU A 195 12.11 15.21 -8.33
CA LEU A 195 12.48 15.63 -9.70
C LEU A 195 14.00 15.77 -9.85
N GLY A 196 14.65 16.44 -8.89
CA GLY A 196 16.11 16.59 -8.89
C GLY A 196 16.84 15.25 -8.83
N PHE A 197 16.42 14.33 -7.96
CA PHE A 197 17.01 12.99 -7.88
C PHE A 197 16.75 12.16 -9.14
N ALA A 198 15.54 12.20 -9.69
CA ALA A 198 15.21 11.47 -10.90
C ALA A 198 16.04 11.96 -12.09
N ALA A 199 16.22 13.28 -12.23
CA ALA A 199 17.05 13.86 -13.27
C ALA A 199 18.53 13.49 -13.13
N ALA A 200 19.04 13.31 -11.91
CA ALA A 200 20.44 12.95 -11.65
C ALA A 200 20.72 11.43 -11.77
N ALA A 201 19.68 10.60 -11.74
CA ALA A 201 19.79 9.14 -11.90
C ALA A 201 19.80 8.69 -13.38
N HIS A 202 19.61 9.63 -14.31
CA HIS A 202 19.65 9.45 -15.76
C HIS A 202 20.93 10.03 -16.34
#